data_AF-M3G8X2-F1
#
_entry.id   AF-M3G8X2-F1
#
_cell.length_a   1.000
_cell.length_b   1.000
_cell.length_c   1.000
_cell.angle_alpha   90.00
_cell.angle_beta   90.00
_cell.angle_gamma   90.00
#
_symmetry.space_group_name_H-M   'P 1'
#
loop_
_entity.id
_entity.type
_entity.pdbx_description
1 polymer ?
#
loop_
_entity_poly.entity_id
_entity_poly.type
_entity_poly.pdbx_seq_one_letter_code
_entity_poly.pdbx_strand_id
1 'polypeptide(L)'
;MDLPKENRVSEMDFYLDLDTNPGNFLRGSIDLVFQIDDKFYLADYKSNLLEDYSTISLKRNVENLESRYDLQRDIYALVLYEYLKNLFGPKEALQKIGGVYYFFLRGMIYGESSGIYSDFFGVWKESNLSVKLF
;
A
#
# COMPACT_ATOMS: atom_id res chain seq x y z
N MET A 1 -17.84 0.67 -10.80
CA MET A 1 -18.28 1.35 -9.56
C MET A 1 -17.49 2.63 -9.48
N ASP A 2 -18.15 3.78 -9.41
CA ASP A 2 -17.45 5.05 -9.25
C ASP A 2 -17.10 5.25 -7.78
N LEU A 3 -15.82 5.51 -7.51
CA LEU A 3 -15.34 5.80 -6.16
C LEU A 3 -15.54 7.30 -5.86
N PRO A 4 -16.31 7.68 -4.82
CA PRO A 4 -16.51 9.07 -4.45
C PRO A 4 -15.19 9.77 -4.06
N LYS A 5 -15.13 11.11 -4.18
CA LYS A 5 -13.91 11.88 -3.87
C LYS A 5 -13.58 11.84 -2.38
N GLU A 6 -14.62 11.88 -1.55
CA GLU A 6 -14.56 11.77 -0.09
C GLU A 6 -13.99 10.43 0.40
N ASN A 7 -14.05 9.38 -0.42
CA ASN A 7 -13.55 8.06 -0.08
C ASN A 7 -12.13 7.81 -0.61
N ARG A 8 -11.40 8.87 -0.99
CA ARG A 8 -10.00 8.75 -1.40
C ARG A 8 -9.16 9.97 -1.05
N VAL A 9 -7.88 9.72 -0.85
CA VAL A 9 -6.84 10.73 -0.76
C VAL A 9 -5.78 10.39 -1.79
N SER A 10 -5.51 11.31 -2.71
CA SER A 10 -4.38 11.21 -3.64
C SER A 10 -3.17 11.91 -3.05
N GLU A 11 -1.98 11.38 -3.30
CA GLU A 11 -0.70 11.92 -2.84
C GLU A 11 -0.68 12.20 -1.33
N MET A 12 -0.91 11.15 -0.54
CA MET A 12 -0.89 11.23 0.91
C MET A 12 0.56 11.24 1.42
N ASP A 13 1.07 12.44 1.71
CA ASP A 13 2.37 12.62 2.37
C ASP A 13 2.39 11.99 3.77
N PHE A 14 3.54 11.41 4.13
CA PHE A 14 3.76 10.86 5.47
C PHE A 14 5.15 11.18 6.01
N TYR A 15 5.23 11.13 7.33
CA TYR A 15 6.45 11.21 8.12
C TYR A 15 6.43 10.03 9.09
N LEU A 16 7.32 9.07 8.88
CA LEU A 16 7.48 7.92 9.76
C LEU A 16 8.73 8.15 10.61
N ASP A 17 8.53 8.22 11.92
CA ASP A 17 9.64 8.35 12.86
C ASP A 17 10.42 7.04 12.92
N LEU A 18 11.75 7.09 12.73
CA LEU A 18 12.59 5.89 12.64
C LEU A 18 13.22 5.52 13.98
N ASP A 19 13.40 6.48 14.87
CA ASP A 19 13.92 6.29 16.23
C ASP A 19 13.47 7.45 17.13
N THR A 20 13.93 7.47 18.38
CA THR A 20 13.64 8.54 19.34
C THR A 20 14.51 9.79 19.17
N ASN A 21 15.44 9.83 18.20
CA ASN A 21 16.33 10.97 18.01
C ASN A 21 15.66 12.05 17.13
N PRO A 22 15.64 13.32 17.58
CA PRO A 22 15.06 14.41 16.80
C PRO A 22 15.71 14.54 15.41
N GLY A 23 14.90 14.48 14.36
CA GLY A 23 15.32 14.72 12.98
C GLY A 23 15.57 13.46 12.14
N ASN A 24 15.36 12.25 12.70
CA ASN A 24 15.49 10.99 11.95
C ASN A 24 14.12 10.44 11.54
N PHE A 25 13.57 10.99 10.46
CA PHE A 25 12.29 10.54 9.92
C PHE A 25 12.42 10.10 8.46
N LEU A 26 11.67 9.06 8.11
CA LEU A 26 11.42 8.73 6.72
C LEU A 26 10.24 9.58 6.22
N ARG A 27 10.49 10.38 5.19
CA ARG A 27 9.44 11.10 4.46
C ARG A 27 9.15 10.38 3.14
N GLY A 28 7.87 10.27 2.81
CA GLY A 28 7.41 9.78 1.51
C GLY A 28 6.00 10.24 1.20
N SER A 29 5.46 9.74 0.10
CA SER A 29 4.08 9.99 -0.32
C SER A 29 3.48 8.71 -0.89
N ILE A 30 2.21 8.47 -0.56
CA ILE A 30 1.42 7.35 -1.09
C ILE A 30 0.52 7.91 -2.19
N ASP A 31 0.64 7.39 -3.41
CA ASP A 31 -0.09 7.92 -4.57
C ASP A 31 -1.61 7.95 -4.35
N LEU A 32 -2.17 6.89 -3.77
CA LEU A 32 -3.60 6.79 -3.52
C LEU A 32 -3.91 5.94 -2.29
N VAL A 33 -4.71 6.50 -1.38
CA VAL A 33 -5.43 5.77 -0.33
C VAL A 33 -6.91 5.86 -0.64
N PHE A 34 -7.63 4.75 -0.55
CA PHE A 34 -9.07 4.76 -0.80
C PHE A 34 -9.85 3.79 0.09
N GLN A 35 -11.14 4.05 0.26
CA GLN A 35 -12.02 3.26 1.11
C GLN A 35 -13.16 2.63 0.29
N ILE A 36 -13.34 1.31 0.44
CA ILE A 36 -14.47 0.55 -0.10
C ILE A 36 -14.97 -0.39 1.00
N ASP A 37 -16.29 -0.45 1.21
CA ASP A 37 -16.95 -1.34 2.18
C ASP A 37 -16.28 -1.32 3.57
N ASP A 38 -15.97 -0.12 4.05
CA ASP A 38 -15.31 0.14 5.34
C ASP A 38 -13.88 -0.43 5.48
N LYS A 39 -13.25 -0.79 4.35
CA LYS A 39 -11.83 -1.16 4.27
C LYS A 39 -11.03 -0.10 3.54
N PHE A 40 -9.82 0.17 4.02
CA PHE A 40 -8.86 1.11 3.47
C PHE A 40 -7.80 0.37 2.67
N TYR A 41 -7.56 0.84 1.46
CA TYR A 41 -6.64 0.26 0.50
C TYR A 41 -5.60 1.27 0.09
N LEU A 42 -4.42 0.76 -0.22
CA LEU A 42 -3.32 1.53 -0.79
C LEU A 42 -3.24 1.21 -2.28
N ALA A 43 -2.91 2.20 -3.09
CA ALA A 43 -2.60 2.03 -4.50
C ALA A 43 -1.40 2.89 -4.89
N ASP A 44 -0.59 2.35 -5.78
CA ASP A 44 0.59 3.01 -6.35
C ASP A 44 0.63 2.80 -7.87
N TYR A 45 0.91 3.86 -8.62
CA TYR A 45 0.93 3.84 -10.07
C TYR A 45 2.33 3.51 -10.58
N LYS A 46 2.43 2.46 -11.39
CA LYS A 46 3.68 1.99 -11.97
C LYS A 46 3.71 2.26 -13.48
N SER A 47 4.75 2.96 -13.94
CA SER A 47 4.96 3.24 -15.37
C SER A 47 5.96 2.28 -16.04
N ASN A 48 6.32 1.19 -15.35
CA ASN A 48 7.33 0.23 -15.79
C ASN A 48 7.00 -0.37 -17.16
N LEU A 49 8.03 -0.50 -18.01
CA LEU A 49 7.95 -1.26 -19.25
C LEU A 49 8.25 -2.73 -18.93
N LEU A 50 7.30 -3.61 -19.23
CA LEU A 50 7.43 -5.05 -19.07
C LEU A 50 7.34 -5.74 -20.44
N GLU A 51 7.76 -7.00 -20.52
CA GLU A 51 7.60 -7.83 -21.72
C GLU A 51 6.11 -8.01 -22.06
N ASP A 52 5.31 -8.31 -21.04
CA ASP A 52 3.85 -8.27 -21.07
C ASP A 52 3.31 -7.83 -19.70
N TYR A 53 2.00 -7.58 -19.63
CA TYR A 53 1.30 -7.17 -18.40
C TYR A 53 0.39 -8.27 -17.86
N SER A 54 0.72 -9.53 -18.15
CA SER A 54 0.03 -10.69 -17.57
C SER A 54 0.25 -10.74 -16.06
N THR A 55 -0.66 -11.39 -15.33
CA THR A 55 -0.55 -11.57 -13.88
C THR A 55 0.80 -12.16 -13.46
N ILE A 56 1.39 -13.04 -14.27
CA ILE A 56 2.68 -13.67 -14.02
C ILE A 56 3.83 -12.64 -14.12
N SER A 57 3.82 -11.82 -15.18
CA SER A 57 4.84 -10.78 -15.38
C SER A 57 4.75 -9.67 -14.34
N LEU A 58 3.53 -9.26 -13.97
CA LEU A 58 3.30 -8.32 -12.88
C LEU A 58 3.83 -8.87 -11.56
N LYS A 59 3.46 -10.10 -11.21
CA LYS A 59 3.92 -10.76 -9.98
C LYS A 59 5.44 -10.87 -9.93
N ARG A 60 6.07 -11.34 -11.01
CA ARG A 60 7.53 -11.43 -11.12
C ARG A 60 8.19 -10.06 -10.94
N ASN A 61 7.60 -9.00 -11.49
CA ASN A 61 8.12 -7.64 -11.32
C ASN A 61 7.99 -7.16 -9.87
N VAL A 62 6.83 -7.38 -9.24
CA VAL A 62 6.57 -6.99 -7.84
C VAL A 62 7.44 -7.75 -6.84
N GLU A 63 7.64 -9.05 -7.06
CA GLU A 63 8.44 -9.92 -6.20
C GLU A 63 9.95 -9.84 -6.50
N ASN A 64 10.37 -9.04 -7.49
CA ASN A 64 11.78 -8.88 -7.82
C ASN A 64 12.50 -8.10 -6.71
N LEU A 65 13.54 -8.70 -6.13
CA LEU A 65 14.38 -8.10 -5.09
C LEU A 65 15.02 -6.77 -5.50
N GLU A 66 15.30 -6.56 -6.78
CA GLU A 66 15.87 -5.29 -7.27
C GLU A 66 14.85 -4.14 -7.22
N SER A 67 13.55 -4.45 -7.30
CA SER A 67 12.49 -3.44 -7.31
C SER A 67 12.14 -2.93 -5.91
N ARG A 68 12.40 -3.75 -4.88
CA ARG A 68 12.09 -3.49 -3.47
C ARG A 68 10.66 -3.00 -3.21
N TYR A 69 9.70 -3.43 -4.04
CA TYR A 69 8.29 -3.10 -3.83
C TYR A 69 7.73 -3.73 -2.56
N ASP A 70 8.32 -4.82 -2.07
CA ASP A 70 8.06 -5.41 -0.76
C ASP A 70 8.29 -4.41 0.39
N LEU A 71 9.43 -3.71 0.39
CA LEU A 71 9.75 -2.73 1.41
C LEU A 71 8.83 -1.51 1.32
N GLN A 72 8.55 -1.02 0.10
CA GLN A 72 7.60 0.08 -0.12
C GLN A 72 6.21 -0.29 0.42
N ARG A 73 5.73 -1.50 0.09
CA ARG A 73 4.46 -2.04 0.58
C ARG A 73 4.40 -2.02 2.10
N ASP A 74 5.41 -2.55 2.76
CA ASP A 74 5.42 -2.73 4.21
C ASP A 74 5.49 -1.38 4.93
N ILE A 75 6.27 -0.41 4.42
CA ILE A 75 6.30 0.96 4.93
C ILE A 75 4.93 1.62 4.77
N TYR A 76 4.30 1.53 3.59
CA TYR A 76 3.00 2.15 3.36
C TYR A 76 1.90 1.50 4.22
N ALA A 77 1.96 0.18 4.40
CA ALA A 77 1.06 -0.55 5.28
C ALA A 77 1.21 -0.11 6.74
N LEU A 78 2.44 0.08 7.23
CA LEU A 78 2.71 0.58 8.56
C LEU A 78 2.16 2.00 8.75
N VAL A 79 2.40 2.89 7.79
CA VAL A 79 1.86 4.27 7.82
C VAL A 79 0.34 4.27 7.89
N LEU A 80 -0.32 3.47 7.05
CA LEU A 80 -1.79 3.35 7.06
C LEU A 80 -2.28 2.75 8.38
N TYR A 81 -1.60 1.71 8.90
CA TYR A 81 -1.95 1.11 10.18
C TYR A 81 -1.86 2.12 11.33
N GLU A 82 -0.77 2.87 11.43
CA GLU A 82 -0.59 3.89 12.48
C GLU A 82 -1.67 4.97 12.40
N TYR A 83 -2.01 5.41 11.17
CA TYR A 83 -3.11 6.35 10.95
C TYR A 83 -4.45 5.79 11.45
N LEU A 84 -4.82 4.58 11.02
CA LEU A 84 -6.08 3.94 11.41
C LEU A 84 -6.11 3.60 12.91
N LYS A 85 -4.97 3.22 13.50
CA LYS A 85 -4.83 2.94 14.93
C LYS A 85 -5.16 4.18 15.77
N ASN A 86 -4.73 5.36 15.33
CA ASN A 86 -5.04 6.61 16.04
C ASN A 86 -6.52 6.99 15.96
N LEU A 87 -7.23 6.55 14.91
CA LEU A 87 -8.66 6.83 14.74
C LEU A 87 -9.57 5.79 15.43
N PHE A 88 -9.23 4.51 15.33
CA PHE A 88 -10.11 3.38 15.68
C PHE A 88 -9.54 2.46 16.77
N GLY A 89 -8.28 2.65 17.15
CA GLY A 89 -7.54 1.72 18.01
C GLY A 89 -6.95 0.53 17.24
N PRO A 90 -6.01 -0.22 17.85
CA PRO A 90 -5.16 -1.19 17.14
C PRO A 90 -5.94 -2.37 16.55
N LYS A 91 -6.90 -2.92 17.29
CA LYS A 91 -7.69 -4.07 16.84
C LYS A 91 -8.55 -3.75 15.63
N GLU A 92 -9.24 -2.62 15.66
CA GLU A 92 -10.12 -2.20 14.56
C GLU A 92 -9.31 -1.73 13.35
N ALA A 93 -8.16 -1.07 13.56
CA ALA A 93 -7.24 -0.71 12.49
C ALA A 93 -6.80 -1.91 11.65
N LEU A 94 -6.39 -3.02 12.29
CA LEU A 94 -6.04 -4.25 11.58
C LEU A 94 -7.20 -4.81 10.75
N GLN A 95 -8.42 -4.71 11.27
CA GLN A 95 -9.61 -5.16 10.54
C GLN A 95 -9.94 -4.23 9.37
N LYS A 96 -9.66 -2.95 9.48
CA LYS A 96 -9.96 -1.96 8.43
C LYS A 96 -8.96 -1.93 7.28
N ILE A 97 -7.81 -2.61 7.36
CA ILE A 97 -6.88 -2.71 6.24
C ILE A 97 -7.42 -3.69 5.18
N GLY A 98 -7.50 -3.22 3.94
CA GLY A 98 -8.06 -3.95 2.81
C GLY A 98 -7.01 -4.59 1.88
N GLY A 99 -5.82 -4.00 1.73
CA GLY A 99 -4.78 -4.50 0.82
C GLY A 99 -4.01 -3.40 0.11
N VAL A 100 -3.08 -3.82 -0.76
CA VAL A 100 -2.29 -2.97 -1.66
C VAL A 100 -2.61 -3.33 -3.10
N TYR A 101 -2.69 -2.31 -3.95
CA TYR A 101 -2.78 -2.43 -5.39
C TYR A 101 -1.59 -1.74 -6.07
N TYR A 102 -1.09 -2.35 -7.14
CA TYR A 102 -0.17 -1.71 -8.08
C TYR A 102 -0.84 -1.61 -9.44
N PHE A 103 -0.96 -0.38 -9.95
CA PHE A 103 -1.58 -0.07 -11.23
C PHE A 103 -0.50 0.18 -12.28
N PHE A 104 -0.20 -0.85 -13.07
CA PHE A 104 0.75 -0.78 -14.18
C PHE A 104 0.08 -0.13 -15.39
N LEU A 105 0.19 1.20 -15.47
CA LEU A 105 -0.58 2.05 -16.39
C LEU A 105 -0.50 1.61 -17.86
N ARG A 106 0.66 1.09 -18.29
CA ARG A 106 0.89 0.62 -19.67
C ARG A 106 0.17 -0.69 -20.01
N GLY A 107 -0.23 -1.46 -18.99
CA GLY A 107 -0.95 -2.72 -19.13
C GLY A 107 -2.45 -2.63 -18.86
N MET A 108 -2.94 -1.47 -18.39
CA MET A 108 -4.34 -1.29 -18.04
C MET A 108 -5.21 -1.12 -19.28
N ILE A 109 -6.28 -1.91 -19.34
CA ILE A 109 -7.28 -1.88 -20.40
C ILE A 109 -8.63 -1.62 -19.74
N TYR A 110 -9.38 -0.66 -20.28
CA TYR A 110 -10.70 -0.29 -19.74
C TYR A 110 -11.65 -1.49 -19.75
N GLY A 111 -12.26 -1.77 -18.60
CA GLY A 111 -13.19 -2.89 -18.44
C GLY A 111 -12.53 -4.24 -18.16
N GLU A 112 -11.20 -4.29 -18.08
CA GLU A 112 -10.44 -5.51 -17.79
C GLU A 112 -9.61 -5.35 -16.51
N SER A 113 -9.14 -6.47 -15.96
CA SER A 113 -8.20 -6.51 -14.83
C SER A 113 -6.73 -6.56 -15.27
N SER A 114 -6.45 -6.36 -16.56
CA SER A 114 -5.08 -6.32 -17.09
C SER A 114 -4.29 -5.17 -16.47
N GLY A 115 -2.98 -5.37 -16.22
CA GLY A 115 -2.13 -4.33 -15.64
C GLY A 115 -2.39 -4.01 -14.16
N ILE A 116 -3.25 -4.78 -13.48
CA ILE A 116 -3.53 -4.60 -12.06
C ILE A 116 -2.95 -5.78 -11.27
N TYR A 117 -2.09 -5.48 -10.31
CA TYR A 117 -1.64 -6.44 -9.30
C TYR A 117 -2.22 -6.06 -7.95
N SER A 118 -2.57 -7.06 -7.14
CA SER A 118 -3.06 -6.86 -5.78
C SER A 118 -2.34 -7.80 -4.82
N ASP A 119 -1.92 -7.25 -3.68
CA ASP A 119 -1.44 -8.03 -2.55
C ASP A 119 -2.37 -7.79 -1.36
N PHE A 120 -2.91 -8.88 -0.85
CA PHE A 120 -3.69 -8.86 0.38
C PHE A 120 -2.76 -9.28 1.48
N PHE A 121 -2.61 -8.41 2.47
CA PHE A 121 -1.78 -8.69 3.62
C PHE A 121 -2.31 -9.92 4.36
N GLY A 122 -1.77 -11.09 4.01
CA GLY A 122 -2.22 -12.37 4.51
C GLY A 122 -2.02 -12.44 6.02
N VAL A 123 -3.09 -12.14 6.77
CA VAL A 123 -3.19 -12.25 8.23
C VAL A 123 -2.01 -11.59 8.95
N TRP A 124 -2.00 -10.25 9.01
CA TRP A 124 -1.22 -9.54 10.03
C TRP A 124 -1.64 -10.04 11.42
N LYS A 125 -0.90 -10.99 11.98
CA LYS A 125 -0.95 -11.29 13.41
C LYS A 125 -0.10 -10.24 14.13
N GLU A 126 -0.52 -9.78 15.31
CA GLU A 126 0.24 -8.83 16.14
C GLU A 126 1.74 -9.20 16.30
N SER A 127 2.09 -10.48 16.20
CA SER A 127 3.48 -10.96 16.21
C SER A 127 4.36 -10.44 15.07
N ASN A 128 3.77 -10.04 13.94
CA ASN A 128 4.49 -9.54 12.76
C ASN A 128 4.80 -8.03 12.86
N LEU A 129 4.25 -7.34 13.86
CA LEU A 129 4.53 -5.93 14.17
C LEU A 129 5.74 -5.76 15.09
N SER A 130 6.59 -6.78 15.23
CA SER A 130 7.86 -6.68 15.96
C SER A 130 8.93 -5.90 15.17
N VAL A 131 8.55 -4.82 14.50
CA VAL A 131 9.46 -3.68 14.39
C VAL A 131 9.45 -3.07 15.77
N LYS A 132 10.42 -3.44 16.60
CA LYS A 132 10.74 -2.64 17.78
C LYS A 132 11.10 -1.25 17.24
N LEU A 133 10.16 -0.33 17.31
CA LEU A 133 10.47 1.07 17.39
C LEU A 133 11.35 1.21 18.63
N PHE A 134 12.63 1.47 18.40
CA PHE A 134 13.59 1.80 19.45
C PHE A 134 13.47 3.28 19.78
#